data_AF-A8UBX7-F1
#
_entry.id   AF-A8UBX7-F1
#
_cell.length_a   1.000
_cell.length_b   1.000
_cell.length_c   1.000
_cell.angle_alpha   90.00
_cell.angle_beta   90.00
_cell.angle_gamma   90.00
#
_symmetry.space_group_name_H-M   'P 1'
#
loop_
_entity.id
_entity.type
_entity.pdbx_description
1 polymer ?
#
loop_
_entity_poly.entity_id
_entity_poly.type
_entity_poly.pdbx_seq_one_letter_code
_entity_poly.pdbx_strand_id
1 'polypeptide(L)'
;MKKRIISTYFSVYINENEVVLHYANSKELAQEFQFKLEEDAQRFYQACLDIEKSIENLSGPKKEVTHNQWVKQTLSGVDFEYTEYQ
;
A
#
# COMPACT_ATOMS: atom_id res chain seq x y z
N MET A 1 -5.41 13.06 10.77
CA MET A 1 -6.61 12.24 11.13
C MET A 1 -6.37 10.81 10.67
N LYS A 2 -6.42 9.82 11.58
CA LYS A 2 -6.06 8.42 11.27
C LYS A 2 -7.16 7.73 10.44
N LYS A 3 -6.80 7.09 9.32
CA LYS A 3 -7.73 6.34 8.46
C LYS A 3 -7.19 4.93 8.19
N ARG A 4 -8.08 3.94 8.20
CA ARG A 4 -7.76 2.52 8.00
C ARG A 4 -8.83 1.85 7.15
N ILE A 5 -8.40 1.05 6.17
CA ILE A 5 -9.26 0.15 5.38
C ILE A 5 -8.69 -1.26 5.44
N ILE A 6 -9.57 -2.26 5.52
CA ILE A 6 -9.23 -3.68 5.60
C ILE A 6 -9.89 -4.37 4.40
N SER A 7 -9.08 -4.84 3.45
CA SER A 7 -9.54 -5.74 2.39
C SER A 7 -9.22 -7.20 2.74
N THR A 8 -9.74 -8.14 1.96
CA THR A 8 -9.39 -9.57 2.05
C THR A 8 -7.94 -9.88 1.67
N TYR A 9 -7.22 -8.96 1.02
CA TYR A 9 -5.85 -9.16 0.53
C TYR A 9 -4.79 -8.35 1.29
N PHE A 10 -5.12 -7.13 1.71
CA PHE A 10 -4.27 -6.26 2.52
C PHE A 10 -5.10 -5.24 3.30
N SER A 11 -4.55 -4.71 4.40
CA SER A 11 -5.05 -3.51 5.05
C SER A 11 -4.07 -2.37 4.85
N VAL A 12 -4.61 -1.17 4.59
CA VAL A 12 -3.81 0.06 4.46
C VAL A 12 -4.19 1.05 5.55
N TYR A 13 -3.17 1.71 6.10
CA TYR A 13 -3.26 2.73 7.12
C TYR A 13 -2.51 3.99 6.66
N ILE A 14 -3.04 5.17 6.98
CA ILE A 14 -2.34 6.44 6.79
C ILE A 14 -2.34 7.28 8.08
N ASN A 15 -1.20 7.89 8.36
CA ASN A 15 -0.97 8.82 9.45
C ASN A 15 -0.09 9.98 8.97
N GLU A 16 -0.68 11.13 8.69
CA GLU A 16 0.05 12.29 8.16
C GLU A 16 0.84 11.91 6.90
N ASN A 17 2.16 11.82 7.00
CA ASN A 17 3.07 11.49 5.91
C ASN A 17 3.52 10.01 5.91
N GLU A 18 2.90 9.15 6.71
CA GLU A 18 3.20 7.72 6.82
C GLU A 18 2.06 6.89 6.23
N VAL A 19 2.38 5.90 5.39
CA VAL A 19 1.43 4.89 4.91
C VAL A 19 1.97 3.49 5.22
N VAL A 20 1.11 2.64 5.81
CA VAL A 20 1.47 1.27 6.21
C VAL A 20 0.56 0.27 5.51
N LEU A 21 1.14 -0.73 4.88
CA LEU A 21 0.46 -1.85 4.21
C LEU A 21 0.71 -3.15 4.98
N HIS A 22 -0.35 -3.87 5.34
CA HIS A 22 -0.26 -5.23 5.88
C HIS A 22 -0.95 -6.21 4.95
N TYR A 23 -0.26 -7.26 4.51
CA TYR A 23 -0.84 -8.25 3.61
C TYR A 23 -1.49 -9.41 4.38
N ALA A 24 -2.67 -9.86 3.93
CA ALA A 24 -3.44 -10.90 4.61
C ALA A 24 -2.78 -12.29 4.54
N ASN A 25 -1.99 -12.55 3.49
CA ASN A 25 -1.32 -13.84 3.25
C ASN A 25 -0.02 -14.00 4.03
N SER A 26 0.51 -12.93 4.62
CA SER A 26 1.74 -12.95 5.40
C SER A 26 1.52 -12.13 6.68
N LYS A 27 1.19 -12.84 7.77
CA LYS A 27 0.97 -12.24 9.11
C LYS A 27 2.15 -11.38 9.60
N GLU A 28 3.30 -11.51 8.97
CA GLU A 28 4.58 -10.93 9.38
C GLU A 28 5.01 -9.72 8.52
N LEU A 29 4.46 -9.56 7.30
CA LEU A 29 4.92 -8.52 6.38
C LEU A 29 4.07 -7.25 6.48
N ALA A 30 4.57 -6.31 7.27
CA ALA A 30 4.19 -4.91 7.23
C ALA A 30 5.20 -4.13 6.39
N GLN A 31 4.71 -3.35 5.43
CA GLN A 31 5.50 -2.40 4.66
C GLN A 31 5.13 -0.98 5.06
N GLU A 32 6.10 -0.24 5.58
CA GLU A 32 5.96 1.15 5.99
C GLU A 32 6.61 2.07 4.95
N PHE A 33 5.87 3.10 4.55
CA PHE A 33 6.30 4.11 3.59
C PHE A 33 6.20 5.48 4.25
N GLN A 34 7.34 6.11 4.48
CA GLN A 34 7.44 7.43 5.08
C GLN A 34 7.73 8.46 3.99
N PHE A 35 6.77 9.33 3.71
CA PHE A 35 6.87 10.35 2.67
C PHE A 35 7.38 11.68 3.24
N LYS A 36 8.03 12.48 2.40
CA LYS A 36 8.44 13.84 2.77
C LYS A 36 7.28 14.83 2.78
N LEU A 37 6.27 14.62 1.92
CA LEU A 37 5.09 15.47 1.80
C LEU A 37 3.83 14.68 2.15
N GLU A 38 2.93 15.31 2.92
CA GLU A 38 1.63 14.72 3.25
C GLU A 38 0.78 14.48 1.99
N GLU A 39 0.90 15.35 0.97
CA GLU A 39 0.18 15.18 -0.29
C GLU A 39 0.58 13.87 -1.01
N ASP A 40 1.86 13.51 -0.98
CA ASP A 40 2.34 12.28 -1.60
C ASP A 40 1.87 11.04 -0.83
N ALA A 41 1.87 11.10 0.51
CA ALA A 41 1.27 10.05 1.34
C ALA A 41 -0.22 9.87 1.05
N GLN A 42 -0.98 10.96 0.93
CA GLN A 42 -2.40 10.90 0.58
C GLN A 42 -2.63 10.35 -0.82
N ARG A 43 -1.81 10.75 -1.81
CA ARG A 43 -1.86 10.19 -3.17
C ARG A 43 -1.58 8.70 -3.16
N PHE A 44 -0.52 8.26 -2.48
CA PHE A 44 -0.18 6.84 -2.37
C PHE A 44 -1.27 6.04 -1.67
N TYR A 45 -1.81 6.55 -0.55
CA TYR A 45 -2.92 5.93 0.16
C TYR A 45 -4.17 5.79 -0.72
N GLN A 46 -4.57 6.85 -1.44
CA GLN A 46 -5.72 6.80 -2.33
C GLN A 46 -5.51 5.79 -3.46
N ALA A 47 -4.30 5.78 -4.02
CA ALA A 47 -3.94 4.87 -5.07
C ALA A 47 -4.00 3.40 -4.56
N CYS A 48 -3.62 3.13 -3.30
CA CYS A 48 -3.77 1.82 -2.67
C CYS A 48 -5.26 1.39 -2.62
N LEU A 49 -6.18 2.31 -2.39
CA LEU A 49 -7.62 2.01 -2.41
C LEU A 49 -8.14 1.70 -3.82
N ASP A 50 -7.58 2.33 -4.84
CA ASP A 50 -8.00 2.14 -6.22
C ASP A 50 -7.50 0.79 -6.78
N ILE A 51 -6.30 0.35 -6.37
CA ILE A 51 -5.78 -0.96 -6.77
C ILE A 51 -6.54 -2.09 -6.08
N GLU A 52 -7.00 -1.92 -4.83
CA GLU A 52 -7.84 -2.92 -4.12
C GLU A 52 -9.06 -3.31 -4.96
N LYS A 53 -9.81 -2.31 -5.43
CA LYS A 53 -10.99 -2.50 -6.29
C LYS A 53 -10.63 -3.18 -7.62
N SER A 54 -9.44 -2.89 -8.14
CA SER A 54 -8.98 -3.42 -9.43
C SER A 54 -8.51 -4.88 -9.31
N ILE A 55 -8.00 -5.29 -8.15
CA ILE A 55 -7.48 -6.64 -7.94
C ILE A 55 -8.53 -7.59 -7.33
N GLU A 56 -9.63 -7.10 -6.76
CA GLU A 56 -10.67 -7.90 -6.08
C GLU A 56 -11.10 -9.15 -6.88
N ASN A 57 -11.23 -9.00 -8.21
CA ASN A 57 -11.69 -10.04 -9.14
C ASN A 57 -10.57 -10.92 -9.75
N LEU A 58 -9.30 -10.68 -9.41
CA LEU A 58 -8.17 -11.46 -9.94
C LEU A 58 -7.94 -12.76 -9.14
N SER A 59 -7.35 -13.77 -9.79
CA SER A 59 -6.91 -15.00 -9.09
C SER A 59 -5.67 -14.73 -8.23
N GLY A 60 -5.49 -15.48 -7.14
CA GLY A 60 -4.46 -15.24 -6.10
C GLY A 60 -3.05 -14.91 -6.63
N PRO A 61 -2.44 -15.73 -7.50
CA PRO A 61 -1.10 -15.45 -8.03
C PRO A 61 -1.02 -14.18 -8.90
N LYS A 62 -2.12 -13.79 -9.54
CA LYS A 62 -2.19 -12.57 -10.35
C LYS A 62 -2.38 -11.33 -9.47
N LYS A 63 -3.10 -11.44 -8.36
CA LYS A 63 -3.30 -10.34 -7.39
C LYS A 63 -1.98 -9.80 -6.88
N GLU A 64 -1.07 -10.68 -6.46
CA GLU A 64 0.22 -10.29 -5.88
C GLU A 64 1.15 -9.62 -6.89
N VAL A 65 1.31 -10.23 -8.08
CA VAL A 65 2.15 -9.66 -9.14
C VAL A 65 1.63 -8.29 -9.58
N THR A 66 0.32 -8.16 -9.78
CA THR A 66 -0.32 -6.88 -10.15
C THR A 66 -0.14 -5.84 -9.06
N HIS A 67 -0.32 -6.20 -7.78
CA HIS A 67 -0.12 -5.29 -6.67
C HIS A 67 1.33 -4.79 -6.58
N ASN A 68 2.31 -5.69 -6.66
CA ASN A 68 3.72 -5.34 -6.56
C ASN A 68 4.23 -4.48 -7.73
N GLN A 69 3.75 -4.75 -8.95
CA GLN A 69 4.05 -3.90 -10.10
C GLN A 69 3.44 -2.51 -9.93
N TRP A 70 2.22 -2.45 -9.41
CA TRP A 70 1.52 -1.20 -9.17
C TRP A 70 2.21 -0.34 -8.09
N VAL A 71 2.62 -0.92 -6.96
CA VAL A 71 3.36 -0.19 -5.90
C VAL A 71 4.62 0.46 -6.48
N LYS A 72 5.39 -0.29 -7.29
CA LYS A 72 6.59 0.22 -7.96
C LYS A 72 6.31 1.39 -8.91
N GLN A 73 5.18 1.35 -9.62
CA GLN A 73 4.80 2.45 -10.53
C GLN A 73 4.38 3.69 -9.76
N THR A 74 3.55 3.54 -8.73
CA THR A 74 3.05 4.67 -7.93
C THR A 74 4.17 5.41 -7.19
N LEU A 75 5.21 4.69 -6.79
CA LEU A 75 6.36 5.25 -6.08
C LEU A 75 7.47 5.77 -7.02
N SER A 76 7.30 5.63 -8.34
CA SER A 76 8.31 6.08 -9.31
C SER A 76 8.45 7.60 -9.29
N GLY A 77 9.62 8.09 -8.88
CA GLY A 77 9.92 9.52 -8.79
C GLY A 77 9.37 10.21 -7.54
N VAL A 78 8.83 9.45 -6.59
CA VAL A 78 8.44 9.94 -5.26
C VAL A 78 9.61 9.74 -4.30
N ASP A 79 9.81 10.71 -3.41
CA ASP A 79 10.88 10.70 -2.41
C ASP A 79 10.32 10.19 -1.07
N PHE A 80 10.70 8.97 -0.68
CA PHE A 80 10.18 8.28 0.50
C PHE A 80 11.25 7.36 1.13
N GLU A 81 11.07 7.06 2.41
CA GLU A 81 11.80 6.01 3.11
C GLU A 81 10.94 4.74 3.18
N TYR A 82 11.58 3.58 3.03
CA TYR A 82 10.93 2.27 2.99
C TYR A 82 11.46 1.38 4.10
N THR A 83 10.55 0.81 4.89
CA THR A 83 10.89 -0.23 5.87
C THR A 83 10.01 -1.45 5.66
N GLU A 84 10.63 -2.62 5.56
CA GLU A 84 9.95 -3.91 5.51
C GLU A 84 10.25 -4.66 6.82
N TYR A 85 9.20 -5.05 7.53
CA TYR A 85 9.33 -5.87 8.73
C TYR A 85 9.08 -7.34 8.36
N GLN A 86 9.93 -8.22 8.91
CA GLN A 86 9.87 -9.69 8.78
C GLN A 86 9.50 -10.33 10.11
#